data_AF-A0A946Z1Z4-F1
#
_entry.id   AF-A0A946Z1Z4-F1
#
_cell.length_a   1.000
_cell.length_b   1.000
_cell.length_c   1.000
_cell.angle_alpha   90.00
_cell.angle_beta   90.00
_cell.angle_gamma   90.00
#
_symmetry.space_group_name_H-M   'P 1'
#
loop_
_entity.id
_entity.type
_entity.pdbx_description
1 polymer ?
#
loop_
_entity_poly.entity_id
_entity_poly.type
_entity_poly.pdbx_seq_one_letter_code
_entity_poly.pdbx_strand_id
1 'polypeptide(L)' 'MKIYTKTGDDGTTGLFYGGRVSKDDAGPEAYGTVDEAVAALGAAR' A
#
# COMPACT_ATOMS: atom_id res chain seq x y z
N MET A 1 -13.93 1.61 14.86
CA MET A 1 -13.29 2.19 13.66
C MET A 1 -13.11 1.06 12.64
N LYS A 2 -13.46 1.27 11.37
CA LYS A 2 -13.26 0.24 10.33
C LYS A 2 -11.92 0.48 9.66
N ILE A 3 -11.13 -0.56 9.47
CA ILE A 3 -9.87 -0.48 8.69
C ILE A 3 -10.21 -0.36 7.20
N TYR A 4 -11.24 -1.05 6.73
CA TYR A 4 -11.70 -0.95 5.34
C TYR A 4 -12.48 0.35 5.10
N THR A 5 -12.10 1.07 4.05
CA THR A 5 -12.71 2.34 3.64
C THR A 5 -13.49 2.24 2.32
N LYS A 6 -13.26 1.18 1.52
CA LYS A 6 -13.73 1.00 0.13
C LYS A 6 -13.23 2.03 -0.87
N THR A 7 -12.38 2.97 -0.44
CA THR A 7 -11.91 4.04 -1.31
C THR A 7 -10.97 3.53 -2.40
N GLY A 8 -10.43 2.32 -2.32
CA GLY A 8 -9.55 1.75 -3.36
C GLY A 8 -10.20 0.64 -4.19
N ASP A 9 -11.52 0.48 -4.13
CA ASP A 9 -12.25 -0.56 -4.89
C ASP A 9 -12.20 -0.29 -6.40
N ASP A 10 -11.86 0.94 -6.81
CA ASP A 10 -11.61 1.36 -8.19
C ASP A 10 -10.20 1.03 -8.70
N GLY A 11 -9.38 0.33 -7.90
CA GLY A 11 -8.01 -0.02 -8.25
C GLY A 11 -6.99 1.09 -7.99
N THR A 12 -7.38 2.22 -7.40
CA THR A 12 -6.45 3.32 -7.07
C THR A 12 -6.22 3.46 -5.56
N THR A 13 -5.15 4.15 -5.17
CA THR A 13 -4.81 4.42 -3.77
C THR A 13 -4.36 5.86 -3.58
N GLY A 14 -4.45 6.38 -2.34
CA GLY A 14 -4.04 7.73 -2.00
C GLY A 14 -2.55 7.82 -1.66
N LEU A 15 -1.90 8.89 -2.09
CA LEU A 15 -0.52 9.22 -1.68
C LEU A 15 -0.51 10.06 -0.41
N PHE A 16 0.61 9.99 0.33
CA PHE A 16 0.79 10.67 1.62
C PHE A 16 0.62 12.20 1.56
N TYR A 17 1.03 12.83 0.45
CA TYR A 17 0.89 14.28 0.22
C TYR A 17 -0.31 14.67 -0.66
N GLY A 18 -1.29 13.77 -0.79
CA GLY A 18 -2.43 13.95 -1.67
C GLY A 18 -2.19 13.46 -3.09
N GLY A 19 -3.27 13.35 -3.85
CA GLY A 19 -3.29 12.67 -5.14
C GLY A 19 -3.63 11.18 -5.01
N ARG A 20 -4.06 10.61 -6.14
CA ARG A 20 -4.38 9.19 -6.25
C ARG A 20 -3.66 8.61 -7.46
N VAL A 21 -3.17 7.39 -7.30
CA VAL A 21 -2.38 6.65 -8.27
C VAL A 21 -2.98 5.28 -8.46
N SER A 22 -2.69 4.62 -9.58
CA SER A 22 -3.00 3.20 -9.74
C SER A 22 -2.29 2.42 -8.63
N LYS A 23 -2.91 1.34 -8.13
CA LYS A 23 -2.21 0.42 -7.22
C LYS A 23 -1.00 -0.24 -7.86
N ASP A 24 -0.96 -0.29 -9.18
CA ASP A 24 0.15 -0.85 -9.95
C ASP A 24 1.19 0.20 -10.37
N ASP A 25 1.07 1.46 -9.90
CA ASP A 25 2.08 2.48 -10.17
C ASP A 25 3.40 2.16 -9.43
N ALA A 26 4.53 2.61 -9.97
CA ALA A 26 5.87 2.28 -9.46
C ALA A 26 6.10 2.69 -8.00
N GLY A 27 5.40 3.71 -7.50
CA GLY A 27 5.45 4.12 -6.08
C GLY A 27 4.86 3.06 -5.16
N PRO A 28 3.53 2.78 -5.24
CA PRO A 28 2.87 1.64 -4.63
C PRO A 28 3.66 0.34 -4.62
N GLU A 29 4.19 -0.05 -5.78
CA GLU A 29 4.99 -1.27 -5.90
C GLU A 29 6.26 -1.23 -5.02
N ALA A 30 6.99 -0.10 -5.06
CA ALA A 30 8.23 0.04 -4.32
C ALA A 30 8.04 -0.05 -2.79
N TYR A 31 7.10 0.71 -2.23
CA TYR A 31 6.86 0.65 -0.78
C TYR A 31 6.05 -0.58 -0.34
N GLY A 32 5.26 -1.18 -1.24
CA GLY A 32 4.65 -2.50 -1.01
C GLY A 32 5.70 -3.60 -0.86
N THR A 33 6.74 -3.58 -1.71
CA THR A 33 7.88 -4.51 -1.58
C THR A 33 8.61 -4.34 -0.25
N VAL A 34 8.79 -3.10 0.22
CA VAL A 34 9.40 -2.83 1.54
C VAL A 34 8.52 -3.35 2.68
N ASP A 35 7.20 -3.17 2.59
CA ASP A 35 6.25 -3.68 3.58
C ASP A 35 6.31 -5.22 3.68
N GLU A 36 6.36 -5.91 2.55
CA GLU A 36 6.52 -7.37 2.50
C GLU A 36 7.84 -7.82 3.14
N ALA A 37 8.95 -7.13 2.84
CA ALA A 37 10.25 -7.44 3.43
C ALA A 37 10.24 -7.25 4.96
N VAL A 38 9.61 -6.19 5.47
CA VAL A 38 9.47 -5.96 6.91
C VAL A 38 8.62 -7.03 7.58
N ALA A 39 7.53 -7.46 6.93
CA ALA A 39 6.71 -8.58 7.41
C ALA A 39 7.52 -9.89 7.49
N ALA A 40 8.33 -10.20 6.48
CA ALA A 40 9.20 -11.37 6.46
C ALA A 40 10.25 -11.34 7.58
N LEU A 41 10.88 -10.18 7.83
CA LEU A 41 11.80 -10.00 8.95
C LEU A 41 11.09 -10.22 10.30
N GLY A 42 9.86 -9.72 10.44
CA GLY A 42 9.03 -9.93 11.63
C GLY A 42 8.69 -11.41 11.85
N ALA A 43 8.43 -12.17 10.78
CA ALA A 43 8.14 -13.59 10.85
C ALA A 43 9.38 -14.46 11.18
N ALA A 44 10.58 -13.99 10.81
CA ALA A 44 11.83 -14.70 11.09
C ALA A 44 12.35 -14.52 12.54
N ARG A 45 11.76 -13.59 13.31
CA ARG A 45 12.11 -13.29 14.71
C ARG A 45 11.30 -14.13 15.69
#